data_AF-A0A965KVK5-F1
#
_entry.id   AF-A0A965KVK5-F1
#
_cell.length_a   1.000
_cell.length_b   1.000
_cell.length_c   1.000
_cell.angle_alpha   90.00
_cell.angle_beta   90.00
_cell.angle_gamma   90.00
#
_symmetry.space_group_name_H-M   'P 1'
#
loop_
_entity.id
_entity.type
_entity.pdbx_description
1 polymer ?
#
loop_
_entity_poly.entity_id
_entity_poly.type
_entity_poly.pdbx_seq_one_letter_code
_entity_poly.pdbx_strand_id
1 'polypeptide(L)'
;MPAPELSGQVRVNVRTAVNNAQIRRDKRNGKDVIIVPSATLPDDVVMNNIKYPADEIAKSFHTLDRTFAPFRHPMVNGQYVSAREPEAVNDFYIGAWNENVRRENGRVWLDKVIDVEVANRTESGKRLLDAINKGEPIHTSTGIFMEVDPANDAGYSY
;
A
#
# COMPACT_ATOMS: atom_id res chain seq x y z
N MET A 1 7.27 -36.68 -1.14
CA MET A 1 7.80 -35.55 -0.33
C MET A 1 6.61 -34.69 0.03
N PRO A 2 6.27 -34.47 1.32
CA PRO A 2 5.16 -33.59 1.66
C PRO A 2 5.54 -32.12 1.40
N ALA A 3 4.58 -31.32 0.94
CA ALA A 3 4.76 -29.89 0.70
C ALA A 3 4.95 -29.15 2.03
N PRO A 4 5.77 -28.09 2.08
CA PRO A 4 6.02 -27.34 3.31
C PRO A 4 4.75 -26.59 3.74
N GLU A 5 4.39 -26.70 5.01
CA GLU A 5 3.37 -25.88 5.66
C GLU A 5 3.79 -24.41 5.62
N LEU A 6 3.00 -23.57 4.96
CA LEU A 6 3.16 -22.12 5.00
C LEU A 6 2.44 -21.57 6.24
N SER A 7 3.01 -21.80 7.43
CA SER A 7 2.60 -21.09 8.65
C SER A 7 3.45 -19.83 8.82
N GLY A 8 2.94 -18.72 8.29
CA GLY A 8 3.57 -17.41 8.46
C GLY A 8 2.85 -16.31 7.69
N GLN A 9 2.77 -15.12 8.27
CA GLN A 9 2.24 -13.92 7.61
C GLN A 9 2.98 -13.68 6.29
N VAL A 10 2.26 -13.72 5.16
CA VAL A 10 2.83 -13.41 3.85
C VAL A 10 2.39 -12.03 3.39
N ARG A 11 3.35 -11.26 2.87
CA ARG A 11 3.14 -9.86 2.43
C ARG A 11 3.00 -9.77 0.92
N VAL A 12 2.05 -8.94 0.47
CA VAL A 12 1.89 -8.57 -0.94
C VAL A 12 2.13 -7.09 -1.22
N ASN A 13 2.56 -6.80 -2.46
CA ASN A 13 2.94 -5.46 -2.94
C ASN A 13 2.19 -5.17 -4.25
N VAL A 14 1.07 -4.45 -4.22
CA VAL A 14 0.32 -4.08 -5.45
C VAL A 14 0.88 -2.83 -6.11
N ARG A 15 1.48 -2.93 -7.30
CA ARG A 15 2.05 -1.79 -8.03
C ARG A 15 1.06 -1.14 -9.00
N THR A 16 0.78 0.15 -8.81
CA THR A 16 0.01 0.97 -9.76
C THR A 16 0.76 2.28 -10.03
N ALA A 17 0.81 2.69 -11.30
CA ALA A 17 1.34 4.00 -11.69
C ALA A 17 0.29 5.08 -11.38
N VAL A 18 0.73 6.16 -10.74
CA VAL A 18 -0.13 7.32 -10.44
C VAL A 18 -0.51 8.05 -11.73
N ASN A 19 -1.79 8.40 -11.87
CA ASN A 19 -2.22 9.34 -12.91
C ASN A 19 -1.87 10.77 -12.47
N ASN A 20 -0.73 11.29 -12.95
CA ASN A 20 -0.24 12.61 -12.55
C ASN A 20 -1.24 13.75 -12.82
N ALA A 21 -2.13 13.60 -13.81
CA ALA A 21 -3.17 14.60 -14.11
C ALA A 21 -4.24 14.73 -13.00
N GLN A 22 -4.36 13.74 -12.11
CA GLN A 22 -5.33 13.76 -11.02
C GLN A 22 -4.72 14.11 -9.65
N ILE A 23 -3.43 14.46 -9.60
CA ILE A 23 -2.81 14.94 -8.36
C ILE A 23 -3.42 16.28 -8.00
N ARG A 24 -3.91 16.39 -6.77
CA ARG A 24 -4.52 17.62 -6.23
C ARG A 24 -3.61 18.22 -5.16
N ARG A 25 -3.62 19.54 -5.06
CA ARG A 25 -2.99 20.30 -3.97
C ARG A 25 -4.09 20.97 -3.17
N ASP A 26 -3.99 20.91 -1.86
CA ASP A 26 -5.00 21.40 -0.93
C ASP A 26 -4.35 21.99 0.33
N LYS A 27 -5.11 22.71 1.14
CA LYS A 27 -4.70 23.18 2.47
C LYS A 27 -5.56 22.55 3.55
N ARG A 28 -4.94 21.84 4.49
CA ARG A 28 -5.62 21.23 5.64
C ARG A 28 -5.01 21.71 6.94
N ASN A 29 -5.83 22.28 7.82
CA ASN A 29 -5.39 22.86 9.09
C ASN A 29 -4.23 23.86 8.92
N GLY A 30 -4.29 24.68 7.86
CA GLY A 30 -3.26 25.65 7.52
C GLY A 30 -2.01 25.08 6.82
N LYS A 31 -1.89 23.75 6.71
CA LYS A 31 -0.74 23.09 6.07
C LYS A 31 -1.04 22.71 4.63
N ASP A 32 -0.03 22.82 3.78
CA ASP A 32 -0.11 22.34 2.41
C ASP A 32 -0.05 20.82 2.37
N VAL A 33 -1.01 20.23 1.65
CA VAL A 33 -1.05 18.79 1.39
C VAL A 33 -1.13 18.51 -0.09
N ILE A 34 -0.51 17.41 -0.52
CA ILE A 34 -0.66 16.86 -1.86
C ILE A 34 -1.46 15.58 -1.76
N ILE A 35 -2.50 15.45 -2.59
CA ILE A 35 -3.37 14.29 -2.64
C ILE A 35 -3.09 13.56 -3.96
N VAL A 36 -2.61 12.33 -3.83
CA VAL A 36 -2.22 11.48 -4.95
C VAL A 36 -3.16 10.29 -5.05
N PRO A 37 -4.04 10.23 -6.07
CA PRO A 37 -4.93 9.10 -6.27
C PRO A 37 -4.15 7.81 -6.58
N SER A 38 -4.61 6.72 -5.98
CA SER A 38 -3.98 5.40 -6.09
C SER A 38 -5.03 4.31 -6.20
N ALA A 39 -4.63 3.19 -6.78
CA ALA A 39 -5.43 1.98 -6.84
C ALA A 39 -4.59 0.77 -6.43
N THR A 40 -5.23 -0.19 -5.78
CA THR A 40 -4.61 -1.38 -5.22
C THR A 40 -5.59 -2.55 -5.23
N LEU A 41 -5.14 -3.73 -4.80
CA LEU A 41 -5.93 -4.95 -4.59
C LEU A 41 -7.07 -5.14 -5.61
N PRO A 42 -6.76 -5.45 -6.89
CA PRO A 42 -7.77 -5.94 -7.81
C PRO A 42 -8.40 -7.22 -7.26
N ASP A 43 -9.70 -7.38 -7.49
CA ASP A 43 -10.43 -8.58 -7.09
C ASP A 43 -9.88 -9.83 -7.77
N ASP A 44 -9.88 -10.94 -7.03
CA ASP A 44 -9.48 -12.28 -7.48
C ASP A 44 -8.06 -12.35 -8.09
N VAL A 45 -7.22 -11.36 -7.78
CA VAL A 45 -5.86 -11.29 -8.29
C VAL A 45 -4.98 -12.34 -7.62
N VAL A 46 -4.06 -12.92 -8.38
CA VAL A 46 -2.94 -13.69 -7.83
C VAL A 46 -1.70 -12.82 -7.83
N MET A 47 -1.12 -12.61 -6.65
CA MET A 47 0.06 -11.77 -6.45
C MET A 47 1.01 -12.43 -5.47
N ASN A 48 2.30 -12.50 -5.83
CA ASN A 48 3.32 -13.21 -5.05
C ASN A 48 2.90 -14.64 -4.66
N ASN A 49 2.30 -15.38 -5.59
CA ASN A 49 1.77 -16.74 -5.41
C ASN A 49 0.60 -16.87 -4.41
N ILE A 50 -0.05 -15.76 -4.06
CA ILE A 50 -1.22 -15.74 -3.17
C ILE A 50 -2.42 -15.23 -3.96
N LYS A 51 -3.54 -15.94 -3.85
CA LYS A 51 -4.83 -15.46 -4.35
C LYS A 51 -5.44 -14.49 -3.35
N TYR A 52 -5.98 -13.39 -3.84
CA TYR A 52 -6.77 -12.42 -3.07
C TYR A 52 -8.23 -12.50 -3.50
N PRO A 53 -9.06 -13.30 -2.81
CA PRO A 53 -10.47 -13.44 -3.15
C PRO A 53 -11.21 -12.11 -3.03
N ALA A 54 -12.13 -11.87 -3.97
CA ALA A 54 -12.94 -10.65 -4.00
C ALA A 54 -13.77 -10.43 -2.73
N ASP A 55 -14.21 -11.51 -2.06
CA ASP A 55 -14.97 -11.50 -0.82
C ASP A 55 -14.10 -11.16 0.40
N GLU A 56 -12.88 -11.68 0.48
CA GLU A 56 -11.92 -11.31 1.52
C GLU A 56 -11.44 -9.86 1.39
N ILE A 57 -11.24 -9.38 0.16
CA ILE A 57 -10.97 -7.95 -0.09
C ILE A 57 -12.16 -7.12 0.38
N ALA A 58 -13.40 -7.50 0.04
CA ALA A 58 -14.61 -6.76 0.43
C ALA A 58 -14.75 -6.63 1.96
N LYS A 59 -14.35 -7.67 2.71
CA LYS A 59 -14.38 -7.66 4.18
C LYS A 59 -13.33 -6.76 4.81
N SER A 60 -12.20 -6.51 4.14
CA SER A 60 -11.02 -5.93 4.79
C SER A 60 -10.53 -4.61 4.20
N PHE A 61 -10.90 -4.25 2.97
CA PHE A 61 -10.30 -3.10 2.27
C PHE A 61 -10.41 -1.78 3.05
N HIS A 62 -11.52 -1.56 3.77
CA HIS A 62 -11.77 -0.36 4.56
C HIS A 62 -10.74 -0.14 5.68
N THR A 63 -10.05 -1.21 6.13
CA THR A 63 -8.99 -1.12 7.14
C THR A 63 -7.75 -0.36 6.65
N LEU A 64 -7.63 -0.14 5.34
CA LEU A 64 -6.57 0.69 4.77
C LEU A 64 -6.78 2.18 5.07
N ASP A 65 -7.98 2.62 5.42
CA ASP A 65 -8.25 4.03 5.68
C ASP A 65 -7.47 4.50 6.90
N ARG A 66 -6.92 5.72 6.84
CA ARG A 66 -6.12 6.33 7.91
C ARG A 66 -4.86 5.54 8.31
N THR A 67 -4.39 4.63 7.46
CA THR A 67 -3.10 3.94 7.65
C THR A 67 -1.94 4.76 7.06
N PHE A 68 -0.74 4.62 7.62
CA PHE A 68 0.45 5.29 7.08
C PHE A 68 0.80 4.77 5.68
N ALA A 69 1.28 5.67 4.84
CA ALA A 69 1.80 5.38 3.51
C ALA A 69 3.32 5.64 3.50
N PRO A 70 4.12 4.71 4.06
CA PRO A 70 5.57 4.88 4.11
C PRO A 70 6.20 4.92 2.70
N PHE A 71 7.36 5.54 2.57
CA PHE A 71 8.05 5.65 1.27
C PHE A 71 8.43 4.29 0.67
N ARG A 72 8.72 3.33 1.53
CA ARG A 72 9.02 1.94 1.21
C ARG A 72 8.35 1.02 2.21
N HIS A 73 8.42 -0.27 1.91
CA HIS A 73 7.93 -1.33 2.75
C HIS A 73 8.80 -1.45 4.00
N PRO A 74 8.28 -1.11 5.21
CA PRO A 74 9.11 -1.03 6.39
C PRO A 74 9.67 -2.39 6.79
N MET A 75 10.94 -2.39 7.17
CA MET A 75 11.66 -3.55 7.67
C MET A 75 12.43 -3.17 8.92
N VAL A 76 12.41 -4.03 9.91
CA VAL A 76 13.23 -3.95 11.12
C VAL A 76 13.96 -5.27 11.25
N ASN A 77 15.28 -5.24 11.40
CA ASN A 77 16.13 -6.43 11.47
C ASN A 77 15.90 -7.43 10.31
N GLY A 78 15.67 -6.90 9.11
CA GLY A 78 15.42 -7.70 7.89
C GLY A 78 14.03 -8.33 7.81
N GLN A 79 13.17 -8.13 8.81
CA GLN A 79 11.79 -8.60 8.82
C GLN A 79 10.82 -7.48 8.49
N TYR A 80 9.81 -7.77 7.68
CA TYR A 80 8.76 -6.80 7.40
C TYR A 80 7.90 -6.55 8.63
N VAL A 81 7.67 -5.29 8.94
CA VAL A 81 6.86 -4.88 10.09
C VAL A 81 5.72 -3.96 9.68
N SER A 82 4.80 -3.71 10.62
CA SER A 82 3.74 -2.73 10.46
C SER A 82 4.34 -1.35 10.25
N ALA A 83 3.74 -0.54 9.38
CA ALA A 83 4.14 0.86 9.24
C ALA A 83 3.94 1.68 10.52
N ARG A 84 3.19 1.16 11.51
CA ARG A 84 2.98 1.78 12.83
C ARG A 84 4.00 1.34 13.89
N GLU A 85 4.89 0.41 13.56
CA GLU A 85 5.96 -0.01 14.47
C GLU A 85 6.91 1.20 14.72
N PRO A 86 7.32 1.51 15.96
CA PRO A 86 8.11 2.71 16.26
C PRO A 86 9.39 2.90 15.43
N GLU A 87 10.20 1.87 15.24
CA GLU A 87 11.41 1.94 14.40
C GLU A 87 11.03 2.14 12.93
N ALA A 88 9.98 1.46 12.46
CA ALA A 88 9.44 1.69 11.12
C ALA A 88 8.94 3.13 10.88
N VAL A 89 8.31 3.74 11.89
CA VAL A 89 7.88 5.15 11.80
C VAL A 89 9.09 6.05 11.68
N ASN A 90 10.12 5.84 12.49
CA ASN A 90 11.31 6.69 12.46
C ASN A 90 12.05 6.65 11.12
N ASP A 91 12.12 5.47 10.50
CA ASP A 91 12.95 5.27 9.30
C ASP A 91 12.19 5.41 7.97
N PHE A 92 10.88 5.13 7.95
CA PHE A 92 10.12 5.02 6.70
C PHE A 92 8.95 6.01 6.57
N TYR A 93 8.54 6.67 7.65
CA TYR A 93 7.45 7.64 7.60
C TYR A 93 7.91 8.94 6.94
N ILE A 94 7.11 9.41 5.98
CA ILE A 94 7.40 10.62 5.20
C ILE A 94 6.26 11.64 5.26
N GLY A 95 5.41 11.58 6.29
CA GLY A 95 4.26 12.49 6.37
C GLY A 95 3.07 12.10 5.51
N ALA A 96 2.98 10.85 5.07
CA ALA A 96 1.94 10.39 4.16
C ALA A 96 1.03 9.32 4.78
N TRP A 97 -0.26 9.36 4.42
CA TRP A 97 -1.28 8.42 4.89
C TRP A 97 -2.36 8.18 3.83
N ASN A 98 -3.18 7.15 4.05
CA ASN A 98 -4.27 6.75 3.17
C ASN A 98 -5.60 7.38 3.60
N GLU A 99 -6.40 7.82 2.64
CA GLU A 99 -7.77 8.29 2.83
C GLU A 99 -8.68 7.87 1.67
N ASN A 100 -9.99 8.11 1.83
CA ASN A 100 -10.97 7.97 0.76
C ASN A 100 -10.94 6.57 0.14
N VAL A 101 -10.77 5.58 1.02
CA VAL A 101 -10.70 4.17 0.64
C VAL A 101 -12.08 3.72 0.19
N ARG A 102 -12.14 3.18 -1.02
CA ARG A 102 -13.37 2.70 -1.65
C ARG A 102 -13.08 1.54 -2.57
N ARG A 103 -14.08 0.71 -2.85
CA ARG A 103 -13.97 -0.38 -3.82
C ARG A 103 -14.97 -0.15 -4.94
N GLU A 104 -14.49 -0.08 -6.17
CA GLU A 104 -15.28 0.26 -7.36
C GLU A 104 -14.83 -0.64 -8.51
N ASN A 105 -15.78 -1.27 -9.20
CA ASN A 105 -15.52 -2.10 -10.39
C ASN A 105 -14.43 -3.17 -10.16
N GLY A 106 -14.49 -3.83 -9.01
CA GLY A 106 -13.54 -4.89 -8.63
C GLY A 106 -12.12 -4.42 -8.33
N ARG A 107 -11.94 -3.16 -7.93
CA ARG A 107 -10.64 -2.62 -7.52
C ARG A 107 -10.77 -1.70 -6.32
N VAL A 108 -9.78 -1.75 -5.44
CA VAL A 108 -9.70 -0.82 -4.31
C VAL A 108 -8.99 0.47 -4.76
N TRP A 109 -9.61 1.61 -4.49
CA TRP A 109 -9.09 2.94 -4.71
C TRP A 109 -8.89 3.64 -3.38
N LEU A 110 -7.86 4.49 -3.32
CA LEU A 110 -7.56 5.30 -2.15
C LEU A 110 -6.71 6.51 -2.56
N ASP A 111 -6.75 7.55 -1.76
CA ASP A 111 -5.90 8.72 -1.91
C ASP A 111 -4.71 8.62 -0.95
N LYS A 112 -3.50 8.89 -1.45
CA LYS A 112 -2.32 9.14 -0.60
C LYS A 112 -2.27 10.63 -0.31
N VAL A 113 -2.54 11.02 0.93
CA VAL A 113 -2.37 12.41 1.38
C VAL A 113 -0.97 12.57 1.94
N ILE A 114 -0.27 13.61 1.49
CA ILE A 114 1.12 13.89 1.83
C ILE A 114 1.18 15.27 2.46
N ASP A 115 1.56 15.37 3.74
CA ASP A 115 1.90 16.64 4.38
C ASP A 115 3.24 17.13 3.81
N VAL A 116 3.22 18.26 3.12
CA VAL A 116 4.39 18.79 2.40
C VAL A 116 5.50 19.19 3.39
N GLU A 117 5.14 19.74 4.55
CA GLU A 117 6.11 20.18 5.55
C GLU A 117 6.82 18.96 6.15
N VAL A 118 6.08 17.91 6.49
CA VAL A 118 6.65 16.68 7.07
C VAL A 118 7.47 15.92 6.03
N ALA A 119 6.99 15.80 4.79
CA ALA A 119 7.74 15.15 3.70
C ALA A 119 9.08 15.83 3.44
N ASN A 120 9.17 17.16 3.57
CA ASN A 120 10.41 17.90 3.40
C ASN A 120 11.47 17.65 4.50
N ARG A 121 11.14 16.95 5.60
CA ARG A 121 12.08 16.69 6.70
C ARG A 121 13.07 15.57 6.39
N THR A 122 12.80 14.74 5.39
CA THR A 122 13.61 13.57 5.04
C THR A 122 14.01 13.60 3.57
N GLU A 123 15.14 12.96 3.22
CA GLU A 123 15.58 12.84 1.83
C GLU A 123 14.57 12.05 0.99
N SER A 124 14.02 10.97 1.55
CA SER A 124 12.99 10.14 0.91
C SER A 124 11.73 10.94 0.59
N GLY A 125 11.26 11.77 1.53
CA GLY A 125 10.09 12.62 1.30
C GLY A 125 10.36 13.73 0.28
N LYS A 126 11.53 14.39 0.33
CA LYS A 126 11.96 15.35 -0.71
C LYS A 126 11.99 14.71 -2.09
N ARG A 127 12.54 13.50 -2.22
CA ARG A 127 12.56 12.76 -3.48
C ARG A 127 11.16 12.47 -4.01
N LEU A 128 10.21 12.12 -3.13
CA LEU A 128 8.82 11.95 -3.53
C LEU A 128 8.22 13.27 -4.05
N LEU A 129 8.41 14.37 -3.33
CA LEU A 129 7.92 15.69 -3.74
C LEU A 129 8.52 16.11 -5.09
N ASP A 130 9.81 15.87 -5.29
CA ASP A 130 10.51 16.13 -6.55
C ASP A 130 9.92 15.35 -7.72
N ALA A 131 9.68 14.04 -7.52
CA ALA A 131 9.06 13.19 -8.53
C ALA A 131 7.64 13.68 -8.89
N ILE A 132 6.85 14.09 -7.87
CA ILE A 132 5.53 14.69 -8.09
C ILE A 132 5.65 15.97 -8.93
N ASN A 133 6.56 16.87 -8.56
CA ASN A 133 6.74 18.16 -9.23
C ASN A 133 7.20 18.00 -10.69
N LYS A 134 8.05 17.00 -10.96
CA LYS A 134 8.54 16.68 -12.31
C LYS A 134 7.55 15.87 -13.14
N GLY A 135 6.45 15.42 -12.54
CA GLY A 135 5.51 14.51 -13.21
C GLY A 135 6.13 13.17 -13.56
N GLU A 136 7.11 12.71 -12.76
CA GLU A 136 7.72 11.41 -12.93
C GLU A 136 6.75 10.28 -12.52
N PRO A 137 6.92 9.06 -13.04
CA PRO A 137 6.12 7.92 -12.61
C PRO A 137 6.34 7.62 -11.12
N ILE A 138 5.25 7.62 -10.35
CA ILE A 138 5.25 7.20 -8.95
C ILE A 138 4.54 5.87 -8.86
N HIS A 139 5.22 4.88 -8.31
CA HIS A 139 4.64 3.56 -8.05
C HIS A 139 4.15 3.50 -6.61
N THR A 140 2.90 3.10 -6.44
CA THR A 140 2.35 2.78 -5.11
C THR A 140 2.50 1.30 -4.82
N SER A 141 2.68 0.90 -3.56
CA SER A 141 2.48 -0.47 -3.11
C SER A 141 1.67 -0.47 -1.81
N THR A 142 0.85 -1.51 -1.63
CA THR A 142 0.06 -1.70 -0.41
C THR A 142 0.56 -2.97 0.25
N GLY A 143 1.10 -2.85 1.47
CA GLY A 143 1.37 -4.00 2.32
C GLY A 143 0.15 -4.31 3.18
N ILE A 144 -0.28 -5.56 3.18
CA ILE A 144 -1.36 -6.06 4.03
C ILE A 144 -0.83 -7.23 4.86
N PHE A 145 -1.34 -7.33 6.08
CA PHE A 145 -1.20 -8.53 6.89
C PHE A 145 -2.37 -9.45 6.60
N MET A 146 -2.09 -10.73 6.42
CA MET A 146 -3.11 -11.72 6.11
C MET A 146 -2.77 -13.06 6.76
N GLU A 147 -3.82 -13.80 7.08
CA GLU A 147 -3.75 -15.24 7.30
C GLU A 147 -3.89 -15.92 5.93
N VAL A 148 -3.09 -16.94 5.67
CA VAL A 148 -3.03 -17.64 4.38
C VAL A 148 -3.44 -19.08 4.60
N ASP A 149 -4.49 -19.51 3.91
CA ASP A 149 -4.85 -20.91 3.84
C ASP A 149 -4.13 -21.58 2.65
N PRO A 150 -3.61 -22.81 2.81
CA PRO A 150 -3.06 -23.56 1.70
C PRO A 150 -4.17 -23.82 0.66
N ALA A 151 -3.85 -23.60 -0.62
CA ALA A 151 -4.75 -23.95 -1.70
C ALA A 151 -4.95 -25.47 -1.70
N ASN A 152 -6.18 -25.94 -1.46
CA ASN A 152 -6.50 -27.35 -1.57
C ASN A 152 -6.28 -27.80 -3.01
N ASP A 153 -5.29 -28.68 -3.20
CA ASP A 153 -4.97 -29.34 -4.45
C ASP A 153 -6.04 -30.41 -4.74
N ALA A 154 -7.27 -29.98 -5.03
CA ALA A 154 -8.26 -30.84 -5.68
C ALA A 154 -7.91 -30.88 -7.17
N GLY A 155 -6.80 -31.55 -7.48
CA GLY A 155 -6.36 -31.80 -8.84
C GLY A 155 -7.47 -32.49 -9.63
N TYR A 156 -8.01 -31.82 -10.64
CA TYR A 156 -8.71 -32.50 -11.71
C TYR A 156 -7.66 -33.21 -12.57
N SER A 157 -7.59 -34.53 -12.45
CA SER A 157 -6.90 -35.37 -13.44
C SER A 157 -7.81 -35.52 -14.66
N TYR A 158 -7.36 -35.09 -15.84
CA TYR A 158 -7.86 -35.59 -17.13
C TYR A 158 -7.20 -36.93 -17.45
#